data_AF-A0A0H2RC76-F1
#
_entry.id   AF-A0A0H2RC76-F1
#
_cell.length_a   1.000
_cell.length_b   1.000
_cell.length_c   1.000
_cell.angle_alpha   90.00
_cell.angle_beta   90.00
_cell.angle_gamma   90.00
#
_symmetry.space_group_name_H-M   'P 1'
#
loop_
_entity.id
_entity.type
_entity.pdbx_description
1 polymer ?
#
loop_
_entity_poly.entity_id
_entity_poly.type
_entity_poly.pdbx_seq_one_letter_code
_entity_poly.pdbx_strand_id
1 'polypeptide(L)'
;GSSGINRRIAGIQRQATKLITGGLRSTAQDTLDYHAFLPPTHLRLAQSLHKQTVRLCSLPPQHPLHAITHRSQRIPRFHRSPVHYLFLAFPELKGKVEVITPRPVGTPAIGALTFTVPSNRDAARKSVLEIVRAGGHCIFSDGSGFDGGVGSAAVAY
;
A
#
# COMPACT_ATOMS: atom_id res chain seq x y z
N GLY A 1 -6.18 -24.82 -13.48
CA GLY A 1 -5.57 -23.77 -14.32
C GLY A 1 -5.74 -22.40 -13.69
N SER A 2 -4.94 -21.41 -14.10
CA SER A 2 -4.91 -20.03 -13.54
C SER A 2 -6.26 -19.32 -13.58
N SER A 3 -7.08 -19.58 -14.61
CA SER A 3 -8.42 -19.00 -14.78
C SER A 3 -9.38 -19.36 -13.63
N GLY A 4 -9.25 -20.57 -13.08
CA GLY A 4 -10.07 -21.03 -11.95
C GLY A 4 -9.72 -20.30 -10.64
N ILE A 5 -8.43 -20.01 -10.42
CA ILE A 5 -7.96 -19.24 -9.27
C ILE A 5 -8.44 -17.79 -9.38
N ASN A 6 -8.32 -17.17 -10.55
CA ASN A 6 -8.83 -15.83 -10.79
C ASN A 6 -10.32 -15.71 -10.49
N ARG A 7 -11.13 -16.71 -10.89
CA ARG A 7 -12.57 -16.74 -10.61
C ARG A 7 -12.88 -16.83 -9.11
N ARG A 8 -12.08 -17.58 -8.35
CA ARG A 8 -12.21 -17.67 -6.88
C ARG A 8 -11.88 -16.34 -6.21
N ILE A 9 -10.77 -15.70 -6.61
CA ILE A 9 -10.38 -14.39 -6.08
C ILE A 9 -11.43 -13.33 -6.43
N ALA A 10 -11.96 -13.35 -7.67
CA ALA A 10 -13.03 -12.46 -8.09
C ALA A 10 -14.31 -12.67 -7.26
N GLY A 11 -14.62 -13.91 -6.87
CA GLY A 11 -15.71 -14.21 -5.94
C GLY A 11 -15.54 -13.55 -4.57
N ILE A 12 -14.32 -13.57 -4.02
CA ILE A 12 -14.00 -12.93 -2.74
C ILE A 12 -14.10 -11.40 -2.86
N GLN A 13 -13.53 -10.81 -3.92
CA GLN A 13 -13.64 -9.38 -4.18
C GLN A 13 -15.10 -8.94 -4.34
N ARG A 14 -15.94 -9.75 -4.99
CA ARG A 14 -17.38 -9.52 -5.11
C ARG A 14 -18.10 -9.51 -3.76
N GLN A 15 -17.74 -10.40 -2.85
CA GLN A 15 -18.32 -10.40 -1.50
C GLN A 15 -17.90 -9.14 -0.74
N ALA A 16 -16.61 -8.78 -0.79
CA ALA A 16 -16.10 -7.59 -0.11
C ALA A 16 -16.73 -6.30 -0.66
N THR A 17 -16.80 -6.15 -1.97
CA THR A 17 -17.39 -4.94 -2.60
C THR A 17 -18.87 -4.78 -2.29
N LYS A 18 -19.65 -5.87 -2.27
CA LYS A 18 -21.04 -5.82 -1.81
C LYS A 18 -21.18 -5.31 -0.38
N LEU A 19 -20.31 -5.78 0.53
CA LEU A 19 -20.34 -5.35 1.92
C LEU A 19 -19.97 -3.87 2.05
N ILE A 20 -18.94 -3.41 1.32
CA ILE A 20 -18.48 -2.01 1.33
C ILE A 20 -19.56 -1.08 0.79
N THR A 21 -20.18 -1.43 -0.35
CA THR A 21 -21.12 -0.54 -1.04
C THR A 21 -22.57 -0.77 -0.64
N GLY A 22 -22.86 -1.75 0.24
CA GLY A 22 -24.24 -2.17 0.53
C GLY A 22 -24.99 -2.74 -0.68
N GLY A 23 -24.27 -3.30 -1.65
CA GLY A 23 -24.82 -3.71 -2.96
C GLY A 23 -25.69 -4.97 -2.91
N LEU A 24 -26.76 -4.99 -3.71
CA LEU A 24 -27.69 -6.11 -3.80
C LEU A 24 -27.05 -7.36 -4.43
N ARG A 25 -27.70 -8.52 -4.25
CA ARG A 25 -27.20 -9.80 -4.80
C ARG A 25 -27.03 -9.75 -6.32
N SER A 26 -27.96 -9.10 -7.02
CA SER A 26 -28.05 -8.95 -8.47
C SER A 26 -27.19 -7.83 -9.05
N THR A 27 -26.62 -6.95 -8.23
CA THR A 27 -25.79 -5.85 -8.72
C THR A 27 -24.57 -6.37 -9.49
N ALA A 28 -24.29 -5.74 -10.63
CA ALA A 28 -23.18 -6.08 -11.50
C ALA A 28 -21.84 -5.84 -10.79
N GLN A 29 -20.87 -6.74 -11.01
CA GLN A 29 -19.59 -6.64 -10.30
C GLN A 29 -18.84 -5.36 -10.63
N ASP A 30 -18.83 -4.96 -11.90
CA ASP A 30 -18.08 -3.78 -12.35
C ASP A 30 -18.62 -2.48 -11.72
N THR A 31 -19.94 -2.40 -11.49
CA THR A 31 -20.53 -1.27 -10.76
C THR A 31 -20.14 -1.26 -9.28
N LEU A 32 -20.07 -2.43 -8.63
CA LEU A 32 -19.66 -2.54 -7.24
C LEU A 32 -18.16 -2.19 -7.07
N ASP A 33 -17.32 -2.68 -7.98
CA ASP A 33 -15.89 -2.36 -8.02
C ASP A 33 -15.67 -0.85 -8.22
N TYR A 34 -16.41 -0.22 -9.14
CA TYR A 34 -16.36 1.23 -9.35
C TYR A 34 -16.76 2.02 -8.10
N HIS A 35 -17.89 1.70 -7.48
CA HIS A 35 -18.36 2.38 -6.27
C HIS A 35 -17.46 2.13 -5.04
N ALA A 36 -16.74 1.01 -5.01
CA ALA A 36 -15.75 0.71 -3.96
C ALA A 36 -14.35 1.27 -4.27
N PHE A 37 -14.16 1.99 -5.38
CA PHE A 37 -12.85 2.44 -5.87
C PHE A 37 -11.82 1.30 -6.00
N LEU A 38 -12.28 0.10 -6.39
CA LEU A 38 -11.43 -1.07 -6.60
C LEU A 38 -11.29 -1.38 -8.09
N PRO A 39 -10.07 -1.67 -8.58
CA PRO A 39 -9.93 -2.17 -9.94
C PRO A 39 -10.53 -3.58 -10.07
N PRO A 40 -10.99 -3.97 -11.27
CA PRO A 40 -11.30 -5.35 -11.60
C PRO A 40 -10.19 -6.32 -11.16
N THR A 41 -10.56 -7.50 -10.69
CA THR A 41 -9.62 -8.44 -10.05
C THR A 41 -8.41 -8.78 -10.91
N HIS A 42 -8.58 -8.95 -12.23
CA HIS A 42 -7.47 -9.26 -13.13
C HIS A 42 -6.48 -8.10 -13.24
N LEU A 43 -6.94 -6.85 -13.23
CA LEU A 43 -6.08 -5.66 -13.22
C LEU A 43 -5.34 -5.53 -11.89
N ARG A 44 -5.99 -5.83 -10.76
CA ARG A 44 -5.31 -5.86 -9.44
C ARG A 44 -4.20 -6.89 -9.40
N LEU A 45 -4.44 -8.08 -9.95
CA LEU A 45 -3.42 -9.12 -10.05
C LEU A 45 -2.28 -8.68 -10.96
N ALA A 46 -2.57 -8.13 -12.13
CA ALA A 46 -1.56 -7.58 -13.04
C ALA A 46 -0.72 -6.49 -12.37
N GLN A 47 -1.36 -5.54 -11.67
CA GLN A 47 -0.68 -4.47 -10.93
C GLN A 47 0.20 -5.02 -9.81
N SER A 48 -0.27 -6.04 -9.09
CA SER A 48 0.52 -6.71 -8.04
C SER A 48 1.76 -7.38 -8.64
N LEU A 49 1.59 -8.14 -9.72
CA LEU A 49 2.70 -8.79 -10.44
C LEU A 49 3.68 -7.75 -10.98
N HIS A 50 3.20 -6.65 -11.55
CA HIS A 50 4.04 -5.55 -12.03
C HIS A 50 4.88 -4.96 -10.88
N LYS A 51 4.25 -4.61 -9.74
CA LYS A 51 4.95 -4.10 -8.55
C LYS A 51 6.02 -5.06 -8.04
N GLN A 52 5.73 -6.37 -7.98
CA GLN A 52 6.74 -7.35 -7.56
C GLN A 52 7.87 -7.48 -8.58
N THR A 53 7.55 -7.40 -9.88
CA THR A 53 8.56 -7.45 -10.94
C THR A 53 9.48 -6.24 -10.87
N VAL A 54 8.94 -5.04 -10.65
CA VAL A 54 9.73 -3.81 -10.42
C VAL A 54 10.65 -3.98 -9.22
N ARG A 55 10.14 -4.50 -8.08
CA ARG A 55 10.95 -4.77 -6.89
C ARG A 55 12.09 -5.74 -7.15
N LEU A 56 11.85 -6.79 -7.93
CA LEU A 56 12.89 -7.74 -8.34
C LEU A 56 13.96 -7.07 -9.21
N CYS A 57 13.56 -6.15 -10.09
CA CYS A 57 14.48 -5.41 -10.96
C CYS A 57 15.29 -4.35 -10.20
N SER A 58 14.73 -3.76 -9.14
CA SER A 58 15.39 -2.75 -8.31
C SER A 58 16.26 -3.34 -7.20
N LEU A 59 16.49 -4.66 -7.18
CA LEU A 59 17.31 -5.30 -6.15
C LEU A 59 18.77 -4.86 -6.24
N PRO A 60 19.44 -4.59 -5.11
CA PRO A 60 20.86 -4.26 -5.12
C PRO A 60 21.69 -5.49 -5.55
N PRO A 61 22.89 -5.31 -6.13
CA PRO A 61 23.74 -6.40 -6.60
C PRO A 61 24.10 -7.44 -5.53
N GLN A 62 24.14 -7.05 -4.25
CA GLN A 62 24.41 -7.95 -3.13
C GLN A 62 23.24 -8.88 -2.80
N HIS A 63 22.03 -8.61 -3.31
CA HIS A 63 20.86 -9.41 -2.98
C HIS A 63 20.90 -10.77 -3.70
N PRO A 64 20.60 -11.90 -3.02
CA PRO A 64 20.73 -13.25 -3.59
C PRO A 64 19.88 -13.46 -4.85
N LEU A 65 18.71 -12.82 -4.93
CA LEU A 65 17.83 -12.89 -6.09
C LEU A 65 18.26 -12.00 -7.26
N HIS A 66 19.23 -11.08 -7.11
CA HIS A 66 19.63 -10.15 -8.16
C HIS A 66 20.12 -10.89 -9.42
N ALA A 67 21.04 -11.84 -9.24
CA ALA A 67 21.61 -12.62 -10.35
C ALA A 67 20.55 -13.46 -11.09
N ILE A 68 19.61 -14.05 -10.34
CA ILE A 68 18.53 -14.87 -10.90
C ILE A 68 17.57 -14.00 -11.71
N THR A 69 17.13 -12.88 -11.14
CA THR A 69 16.24 -11.92 -11.81
C THR A 69 16.86 -11.43 -13.12
N HIS A 70 18.12 -11.00 -13.08
CA HIS A 70 18.82 -10.49 -14.26
C HIS A 70 18.97 -11.57 -15.34
N ARG A 71 19.25 -12.82 -14.97
CA ARG A 71 19.30 -13.95 -15.91
C ARG A 71 17.93 -14.23 -16.54
N SER A 72 16.85 -14.15 -15.75
CA SER A 72 15.49 -14.40 -16.21
C SER A 72 14.92 -13.34 -17.15
N GLN A 73 15.58 -12.19 -17.32
CA GLN A 73 15.22 -11.23 -18.37
C GLN A 73 15.44 -11.81 -19.77
N ARG A 74 16.41 -12.73 -19.92
CA ARG A 74 16.61 -13.48 -21.17
C ARG A 74 15.65 -14.67 -21.20
N ILE A 75 14.72 -14.65 -22.14
CA ILE A 75 13.67 -15.66 -22.24
C ILE A 75 14.20 -16.91 -22.97
N PRO A 76 14.25 -18.08 -22.32
CA PRO A 76 14.63 -19.33 -22.97
C PRO A 76 13.51 -19.86 -23.87
N ARG A 77 13.90 -20.70 -24.85
CA ARG A 77 12.95 -21.40 -25.73
C ARG A 77 12.09 -22.42 -24.97
N PHE A 78 12.68 -23.12 -24.00
CA PHE A 78 12.06 -24.18 -23.21
C PHE A 78 12.15 -23.89 -21.69
N HIS A 79 11.36 -24.61 -20.89
CA HIS A 79 11.38 -24.57 -19.41
C HIS A 79 11.26 -23.16 -18.81
N ARG A 80 10.28 -22.39 -19.28
CA ARG A 80 10.01 -21.04 -18.77
C ARG A 80 9.49 -21.10 -17.33
N SER A 81 10.30 -20.62 -16.39
CA SER A 81 9.86 -20.36 -15.01
C SER A 81 8.83 -19.21 -14.92
N PRO A 82 8.08 -19.08 -13.80
CA PRO A 82 7.16 -17.96 -13.58
C PRO A 82 7.79 -16.58 -13.76
N VAL A 83 9.07 -16.42 -13.37
CA VAL A 83 9.80 -15.15 -13.52
C VAL A 83 9.98 -14.78 -15.00
N HIS A 84 10.20 -15.75 -15.88
CA HIS A 84 10.24 -15.47 -17.33
C HIS A 84 8.88 -15.00 -17.85
N TYR A 85 7.78 -15.53 -17.31
CA TYR A 85 6.44 -15.05 -17.68
C TYR A 85 6.17 -13.62 -17.21
N LEU A 86 6.75 -13.19 -16.09
CA LEU A 86 6.68 -11.79 -15.66
C LEU A 86 7.35 -10.87 -16.70
N PHE A 87 8.55 -11.21 -17.16
CA PHE A 87 9.25 -10.43 -18.18
C PHE A 87 8.65 -10.56 -19.59
N LEU A 88 7.88 -11.60 -19.87
CA LEU A 88 7.04 -11.67 -21.07
C LEU A 88 5.83 -10.75 -20.97
N ALA A 89 5.20 -10.66 -19.80
CA ALA A 89 4.03 -9.82 -19.55
C ALA A 89 4.37 -8.32 -19.45
N PHE A 90 5.55 -7.99 -18.93
CA PHE A 90 6.02 -6.62 -18.69
C PHE A 90 7.37 -6.38 -19.38
N PRO A 91 7.42 -6.32 -20.73
CA PRO A 91 8.66 -6.13 -21.48
C PRO A 91 9.37 -4.81 -21.16
N GLU A 92 8.64 -3.78 -20.75
CA GLU A 92 9.16 -2.47 -20.34
C GLU A 92 10.08 -2.53 -19.11
N LEU A 93 9.98 -3.60 -18.30
CA LEU A 93 10.82 -3.80 -17.12
C LEU A 93 12.13 -4.54 -17.43
N LYS A 94 12.39 -4.90 -18.70
CA LYS A 94 13.67 -5.49 -19.10
C LYS A 94 14.74 -4.40 -19.19
N GLY A 95 15.93 -4.70 -18.68
CA GLY A 95 17.04 -3.75 -18.64
C GLY A 95 17.21 -3.07 -17.28
N LYS A 96 17.82 -1.88 -17.28
CA LYS A 96 18.13 -1.13 -16.06
C LYS A 96 16.90 -0.34 -15.63
N VAL A 97 16.27 -0.78 -14.54
CA VAL A 97 15.27 0.00 -13.80
C VAL A 97 16.00 0.90 -12.82
N GLU A 98 15.53 2.13 -12.66
CA GLU A 98 16.07 3.05 -11.66
C GLU A 98 15.98 2.42 -10.27
N VAL A 99 17.12 2.35 -9.58
CA VAL A 99 17.18 1.85 -8.21
C VAL A 99 17.05 3.05 -7.28
N ILE A 100 15.84 3.29 -6.78
CA ILE A 100 15.63 4.23 -5.68
C ILE A 100 16.20 3.56 -4.44
N THR A 101 17.37 4.00 -3.99
CA THR A 101 17.91 3.56 -2.71
C THR A 101 16.98 4.11 -1.64
N PRO A 102 16.30 3.28 -0.84
CA PRO A 102 15.56 3.79 0.30
C PRO A 102 16.63 4.38 1.22
N ARG A 103 16.77 5.71 1.22
CA ARG A 103 17.30 6.40 2.37
C ARG A 103 16.14 6.40 3.34
N PRO A 104 16.13 5.52 4.36
CA PRO A 104 15.21 5.73 5.46
C PRO A 104 15.52 7.14 5.97
N VAL A 105 14.60 8.07 5.71
CA VAL A 105 14.50 9.26 6.55
C VAL A 105 14.37 8.66 7.93
N GLY A 106 15.38 8.86 8.78
CA GLY A 106 15.48 8.19 10.06
C GLY A 106 14.11 8.22 10.72
N THR A 107 13.63 7.06 11.20
CA THR A 107 12.39 6.97 11.95
C THR A 107 12.40 8.14 12.92
N PRO A 108 11.41 9.05 12.93
CA PRO A 108 11.39 10.12 13.92
C PRO A 108 11.62 9.44 15.26
N ALA A 109 12.68 9.85 15.96
CA ALA A 109 13.12 9.17 17.16
C ALA A 109 11.88 8.93 18.04
N ILE A 110 11.71 7.69 18.52
CA ILE A 110 10.64 7.37 19.46
C ILE A 110 10.78 8.37 20.62
N GLY A 111 9.86 9.34 20.70
CA GLY A 111 9.96 10.51 21.58
C GLY A 111 9.84 11.88 20.91
N ALA A 112 9.84 11.97 19.57
CA ALA A 112 9.63 13.23 18.85
C ALA A 112 8.18 13.77 18.94
N LEU A 113 7.23 12.92 19.33
CA LEU A 113 5.82 13.27 19.50
C LEU A 113 5.40 13.02 20.94
N THR A 114 4.94 14.06 21.62
CA THR A 114 4.36 13.96 22.96
C THR A 114 2.84 13.92 22.85
N PHE A 115 2.23 12.81 23.25
CA PHE A 115 0.77 12.70 23.34
C PHE A 115 0.31 13.26 24.68
N THR A 116 -0.59 14.23 24.65
CA THR A 116 -1.24 14.77 25.85
C THR A 116 -2.74 14.74 25.68
N VAL A 117 -3.46 14.26 26.70
CA VAL A 117 -4.91 14.34 26.79
C VAL A 117 -5.23 15.28 27.95
N PRO A 118 -5.54 16.56 27.69
CA PRO A 118 -5.88 17.52 28.73
C PRO A 118 -7.16 17.12 29.46
N SER A 119 -7.22 17.41 30.76
CA SER A 119 -8.36 17.04 31.61
C SER A 119 -9.65 17.83 31.30
N ASN A 120 -9.53 19.03 30.72
CA ASN A 120 -10.68 19.85 30.35
C ASN A 120 -10.39 20.71 29.11
N ARG A 121 -11.48 21.25 28.52
CA ARG A 121 -11.42 22.06 27.29
C ARG A 121 -10.56 23.32 27.45
N ASP A 122 -10.63 23.98 28.60
CA ASP A 122 -9.90 25.22 28.84
C ASP A 122 -8.39 24.98 29.02
N ALA A 123 -8.00 23.87 29.64
CA ALA A 123 -6.60 23.44 29.72
C ALA A 123 -6.07 23.04 28.34
N ALA A 124 -6.88 22.36 27.51
CA ALA A 124 -6.51 22.06 26.12
C ALA A 124 -6.24 23.33 25.31
N ARG A 125 -7.07 24.37 25.49
CA ARG A 125 -6.86 25.64 24.80
C ARG A 125 -5.57 26.32 25.24
N LYS A 126 -5.26 26.31 26.54
CA LYS A 126 -4.03 26.90 27.10
C LYS A 126 -2.78 26.17 26.60
N SER A 127 -2.77 24.83 26.62
CA SER A 127 -1.61 24.05 26.17
C SER A 127 -1.31 24.24 24.69
N VAL A 128 -2.34 24.29 23.84
CA VAL A 128 -2.18 24.58 22.40
C VAL A 128 -1.58 25.97 22.20
N LEU A 129 -2.08 26.99 22.92
CA LEU A 129 -1.57 28.35 22.81
C LEU A 129 -0.11 28.46 23.25
N GLU A 130 0.30 27.73 24.28
CA GLU A 130 1.69 27.68 24.74
C GLU A 130 2.62 27.02 23.72
N ILE A 131 2.20 25.89 23.15
CA ILE A 131 2.99 25.16 22.12
C ILE A 131 3.16 26.02 20.87
N VAL A 132 2.08 26.64 20.39
CA VAL A 132 2.14 27.52 19.21
C VAL A 132 3.00 28.76 19.48
N ARG A 133 2.91 29.36 20.67
CA ARG A 133 3.79 30.49 21.07
C ARG A 133 5.26 30.11 21.11
N ALA A 134 5.57 28.87 21.50
CA ALA A 134 6.92 28.33 21.49
C ALA A 134 7.39 27.92 20.07
N GLY A 135 6.57 28.14 19.03
CA GLY A 135 6.89 27.76 17.65
C GLY A 135 6.74 26.26 17.36
N GLY A 136 6.07 25.52 18.25
CA GLY A 136 5.76 24.10 18.06
C GLY A 136 4.50 23.88 17.21
N HIS A 137 4.37 22.68 16.64
CA HIS A 137 3.21 22.26 15.87
C HIS A 137 2.33 21.30 16.67
N CYS A 138 1.01 21.45 16.56
CA CYS A 138 0.02 20.60 17.21
C CYS A 138 -0.72 19.75 16.17
N ILE A 139 -0.76 18.44 16.39
CA ILE A 139 -1.58 17.51 15.61
C ILE A 139 -2.78 17.12 16.48
N PHE A 140 -3.99 17.35 15.98
CA PHE A 140 -5.22 17.02 16.69
C PHE A 140 -5.73 15.68 16.22
N SER A 141 -5.74 14.68 17.11
CA SER A 141 -6.49 13.46 16.87
C SER A 141 -7.89 13.59 17.44
N ASP A 142 -8.86 12.93 16.80
CA ASP A 142 -10.22 12.78 17.33
C ASP A 142 -10.28 11.95 18.62
N GLY A 143 -9.15 11.43 19.09
CA GLY A 143 -9.02 10.71 20.35
C GLY A 143 -9.58 9.29 20.29
N SER A 144 -10.06 8.83 19.14
CA SER A 144 -10.64 7.49 18.98
C SER A 144 -9.62 6.36 19.17
N GLY A 145 -8.33 6.69 19.20
CA GLY A 145 -7.22 5.80 19.55
C GLY A 145 -6.86 5.73 21.04
N PHE A 146 -7.51 6.52 21.91
CA PHE A 146 -7.24 6.51 23.34
C PHE A 146 -7.68 5.19 23.99
N ASP A 147 -6.88 4.65 24.91
CA ASP A 147 -7.14 3.38 25.63
C ASP A 147 -7.37 2.15 24.71
N GLY A 148 -6.63 2.07 23.60
CA GLY A 148 -6.62 0.88 22.72
C GLY A 148 -7.63 0.90 21.57
N GLY A 149 -8.26 2.03 21.29
CA GLY A 149 -9.09 2.22 20.09
C GLY A 149 -8.30 2.47 18.79
N VAL A 150 -9.01 2.74 17.68
CA VAL A 150 -8.42 3.06 16.36
C VAL A 150 -8.63 4.55 16.08
N GLY A 151 -7.53 5.32 16.00
CA GLY A 151 -7.52 6.78 15.88
C GLY A 151 -7.49 7.34 14.44
N SER A 152 -8.20 8.44 14.18
CA SER A 152 -7.94 9.33 13.03
C SER A 152 -7.35 10.67 13.51
N ALA A 153 -6.54 11.34 12.68
CA ALA A 153 -5.87 12.59 13.05
C ALA A 153 -5.95 13.66 11.95
N ALA A 154 -6.04 14.91 12.37
CA ALA A 154 -6.03 16.12 11.57
C ALA A 154 -4.86 17.03 11.98
N VAL A 155 -4.25 17.71 11.01
CA VAL A 155 -3.15 18.65 11.23
C VAL A 155 -3.71 20.07 11.20
N ALA A 156 -3.41 20.88 12.21
CA ALA A 156 -3.69 22.32 12.20
C ALA A 156 -2.37 23.07 11.97
N TYR A 157 -2.37 23.97 11.00
CA TYR A 157 -1.25 24.86 10.69
C TYR A 157 -1.40 26.19 11.43
#